data_AF-A0A942N2T9-F1
#
_entry.id   AF-A0A942N2T9-F1
#
_cell.length_a   1.000
_cell.length_b   1.000
_cell.length_c   1.000
_cell.angle_alpha   90.00
_cell.angle_beta   90.00
_cell.angle_gamma   90.00
#
_symmetry.space_group_name_H-M   'P 1'
#
loop_
_entity.id
_entity.type
_entity.pdbx_description
1 polymer ?
#
loop_
_entity_poly.entity_id
_entity_poly.type
_entity_poly.pdbx_seq_one_letter_code
_entity_poly.pdbx_strand_id
1 'polypeptide(L)'
;MEKQTLFTYLGNGLRHYERVKPKFDNFKNNRNFTQHFLSTFIFEREIIMASRSLNKVTLIGHLGKDPEIRYTKSGLAVASFSVATNYQIKDEQGNYQDQTEWHNIVAWGKSAEICGQWLKKGQQIYVDGRLQTRTWDDNTGVKHYKTEIVMNEMIMLGGKRDGGNGNPPSESQSIQQDSSQPPDDLPF
;
A
#
# COMPACT_ATOMS: atom_id res chain seq x y z
N MET A 1 43.99 32.78 13.82
CA MET A 1 43.58 33.41 12.55
C MET A 1 42.91 32.32 11.74
N GLU A 2 41.58 32.19 11.83
CA GLU A 2 40.57 32.84 10.95
C GLU A 2 40.14 31.81 9.88
N LYS A 3 39.11 30.96 10.02
CA LYS A 3 37.66 31.04 10.35
C LYS A 3 36.78 31.71 9.27
N GLN A 4 35.75 30.96 8.86
CA GLN A 4 34.46 31.35 8.25
C GLN A 4 34.48 31.65 6.74
N THR A 5 33.45 31.53 5.91
CA THR A 5 32.06 30.99 5.85
C THR A 5 31.60 31.49 4.47
N LEU A 6 30.79 30.78 3.67
CA LEU A 6 29.88 31.45 2.73
C LEU A 6 28.74 30.53 2.25
N PHE A 7 27.55 30.84 2.76
CA PHE A 7 26.24 30.49 2.23
C PHE A 7 25.76 31.60 1.26
N THR A 8 24.77 31.25 0.42
CA THR A 8 23.72 32.13 -0.17
C THR A 8 24.00 32.74 -1.56
N TYR A 9 23.22 32.33 -2.57
CA TYR A 9 22.22 33.15 -3.28
C TYR A 9 21.77 32.45 -4.58
N LEU A 10 20.63 31.76 -4.56
CA LEU A 10 19.80 31.55 -5.75
C LEU A 10 18.55 32.41 -5.57
N GLY A 11 18.58 33.60 -6.15
CA GLY A 11 17.48 34.54 -6.18
C GLY A 11 17.58 35.45 -7.39
N ASN A 12 16.45 35.53 -8.12
CA ASN A 12 16.07 36.55 -9.11
C ASN A 12 16.53 36.36 -10.57
N GLY A 13 15.57 35.99 -11.42
CA GLY A 13 15.72 36.04 -12.87
C GLY A 13 14.45 35.77 -13.68
N LEU A 14 13.24 35.94 -13.11
CA LEU A 14 12.00 35.98 -13.90
C LEU A 14 11.96 37.29 -14.69
N ARG A 15 12.31 37.26 -15.98
CA ARG A 15 11.88 38.29 -16.93
C ARG A 15 11.41 37.64 -18.24
N HIS A 16 10.15 37.95 -18.54
CA HIS A 16 9.60 38.22 -19.87
C HIS A 16 9.78 37.17 -20.97
N TYR A 17 8.70 36.45 -21.27
CA TYR A 17 8.37 36.10 -22.65
C TYR A 17 6.90 36.43 -22.93
N GLU A 18 6.66 37.65 -23.39
CA GLU A 18 5.43 37.99 -24.11
C GLU A 18 5.60 37.67 -25.60
N ARG A 19 4.80 36.69 -26.03
CA ARG A 19 4.00 36.67 -27.26
C ARG A 19 4.60 37.32 -28.52
N VAL A 20 5.14 36.47 -29.41
CA VAL A 20 5.17 36.76 -30.85
C VAL A 20 4.73 35.51 -31.62
N LYS A 21 3.52 35.52 -32.18
CA LYS A 21 3.11 34.51 -33.18
C LYS A 21 3.59 34.97 -34.57
N PRO A 22 4.44 34.20 -35.27
CA PRO A 22 4.78 34.56 -36.64
C PRO A 22 3.63 34.25 -37.60
N LYS A 23 3.34 35.21 -38.50
CA LYS A 23 2.49 35.01 -39.68
C LYS A 23 3.28 34.19 -40.70
N PHE A 24 2.68 33.09 -41.16
CA PHE A 24 3.21 32.30 -42.25
C PHE A 24 2.81 32.96 -43.57
N ASP A 25 3.79 33.52 -44.28
CA ASP A 25 3.65 33.87 -45.69
C ASP A 25 4.75 33.20 -46.53
N ASN A 26 4.32 32.84 -47.73
CA ASN A 26 4.90 31.91 -48.69
C ASN A 26 6.37 32.15 -49.07
N PHE A 27 7.18 31.08 -49.02
CA PHE A 27 8.37 30.94 -49.88
C PHE A 27 8.42 29.54 -50.50
N LYS A 28 8.09 29.47 -51.80
CA LYS A 28 8.38 28.31 -52.66
C LYS A 28 9.85 28.36 -53.09
N ASN A 29 10.44 27.18 -53.24
CA ASN A 29 11.68 26.89 -53.97
C ASN A 29 12.99 27.47 -53.41
N ASN A 30 13.63 26.74 -52.48
CA ASN A 30 15.04 26.41 -52.67
C ASN A 30 15.40 25.10 -51.92
N ARG A 31 15.86 24.10 -52.69
CA ARG A 31 16.09 22.70 -52.27
C ARG A 31 17.41 22.47 -51.51
N ASN A 32 17.92 23.45 -50.76
CA ASN A 32 19.22 23.33 -50.07
C ASN A 32 19.26 23.99 -48.68
N PHE A 33 18.13 24.17 -48.00
CA PHE A 33 18.10 24.63 -46.60
C PHE A 33 17.62 23.54 -45.64
N THR A 34 17.94 22.29 -45.95
CA THR A 34 17.59 21.10 -45.17
C THR A 34 18.82 20.40 -44.59
N GLN A 35 19.84 21.16 -44.17
CA GLN A 35 21.02 20.59 -43.48
C GLN A 35 21.61 21.44 -42.33
N HIS A 36 20.88 22.42 -41.76
CA HIS A 36 21.38 23.08 -40.54
C HIS A 36 20.36 23.53 -39.48
N PHE A 37 19.11 23.07 -39.57
CA PHE A 37 18.10 23.36 -38.54
C PHE A 37 17.18 22.17 -38.25
N LEU A 38 17.74 20.96 -38.26
CA LEU A 38 17.07 19.73 -37.80
C LEU A 38 17.94 18.95 -36.78
N SER A 39 18.84 19.61 -36.05
CA SER A 39 19.58 18.97 -34.93
C SER A 39 19.08 19.36 -33.54
N THR A 40 18.11 20.27 -33.42
CA THR A 40 17.60 20.75 -32.12
C THR A 40 16.12 20.44 -31.90
N PHE A 41 15.57 19.50 -32.65
CA PHE A 41 14.17 19.04 -32.49
C PHE A 41 14.03 17.52 -32.59
N ILE A 42 15.03 16.76 -32.14
CA ILE A 42 14.77 15.40 -31.65
C ILE A 42 14.41 15.56 -30.19
N PHE A 43 13.11 15.75 -29.99
CA PHE A 43 12.34 15.40 -28.79
C PHE A 43 13.15 14.50 -27.85
N GLU A 44 13.37 14.95 -26.62
CA GLU A 44 13.57 14.09 -25.45
C GLU A 44 12.37 13.16 -25.35
N ARG A 45 12.33 12.14 -26.21
CA ARG A 45 11.77 10.87 -25.83
C ARG A 45 12.72 10.38 -24.76
N GLU A 46 12.44 10.77 -23.51
CA GLU A 46 12.40 9.78 -22.45
C GLU A 46 11.68 8.58 -23.06
N ILE A 47 12.46 7.68 -23.64
CA ILE A 47 12.01 6.33 -23.82
C ILE A 47 11.88 5.89 -22.37
N ILE A 48 10.67 6.04 -21.83
CA ILE A 48 10.18 5.14 -20.81
C ILE A 48 10.30 3.78 -21.49
N MET A 49 11.50 3.19 -21.41
CA MET A 49 11.74 1.80 -21.69
C MET A 49 10.86 1.15 -20.64
N ALA A 50 9.63 0.77 -21.05
CA ALA A 50 8.74 0.03 -20.19
C ALA A 50 9.54 -1.18 -19.70
N SER A 51 9.95 -1.13 -18.44
CA SER A 51 10.68 -2.21 -17.81
C SER A 51 9.81 -3.45 -17.96
N ARG A 52 10.30 -4.46 -18.68
CA ARG A 52 9.57 -5.70 -18.98
C ARG A 52 9.43 -6.63 -17.78
N SER A 53 9.60 -6.12 -16.56
CA SER A 53 9.58 -6.89 -15.33
C SER A 53 8.35 -6.57 -14.50
N LEU A 54 7.73 -7.62 -13.95
CA LEU A 54 6.64 -7.52 -12.99
C LEU A 54 7.16 -7.97 -11.62
N ASN A 55 7.13 -7.06 -10.65
CA ASN A 55 7.31 -7.38 -9.24
C ASN A 55 6.01 -7.03 -8.53
N LYS A 56 5.23 -8.06 -8.20
CA LYS A 56 3.93 -7.96 -7.56
C LYS A 56 3.82 -9.04 -6.50
N VAL A 57 3.34 -8.66 -5.32
CA VAL A 57 3.02 -9.54 -4.21
C VAL A 57 1.57 -9.31 -3.85
N THR A 58 0.79 -10.40 -3.79
CA THR A 58 -0.61 -10.38 -3.33
C THR A 58 -0.75 -11.37 -2.20
N LEU A 59 -1.27 -10.93 -1.06
CA LEU A 59 -1.44 -11.76 0.13
C LEU A 59 -2.83 -11.55 0.72
N ILE A 60 -3.38 -12.60 1.33
CA ILE A 60 -4.47 -12.52 2.29
C ILE A 60 -4.00 -13.20 3.56
N GLY A 61 -4.04 -12.50 4.69
CA GLY A 61 -3.54 -13.04 5.95
C GLY A 61 -3.94 -12.19 7.15
N HIS A 62 -3.44 -12.56 8.32
CA HIS A 62 -3.78 -11.90 9.59
C HIS A 62 -2.61 -11.11 10.14
N LEU A 63 -2.87 -9.94 10.72
CA LEU A 63 -1.82 -9.16 11.38
C LEU A 63 -1.27 -9.91 12.60
N GLY A 64 0.06 -10.08 12.68
CA GLY A 64 0.72 -10.65 13.86
C GLY A 64 0.80 -9.69 15.04
N LYS A 65 0.80 -8.39 14.75
CA LYS A 65 0.91 -7.29 15.71
C LYS A 65 0.24 -6.03 15.17
N ASP A 66 -0.08 -5.10 16.07
CA ASP A 66 -0.53 -3.75 15.69
C ASP A 66 0.54 -3.05 14.83
N PRO A 67 0.16 -2.21 13.85
CA PRO A 67 1.13 -1.44 13.08
C PRO A 67 1.92 -0.45 13.90
N GLU A 68 3.24 -0.50 13.76
CA GLU A 68 4.15 0.47 14.35
C GLU A 68 4.33 1.64 13.39
N ILE A 69 3.85 2.83 13.77
CA ILE A 69 3.97 4.06 12.98
C ILE A 69 5.22 4.85 13.40
N ARG A 70 5.99 5.29 12.40
CA ARG A 70 7.10 6.22 12.55
C ARG A 70 6.99 7.30 11.48
N TYR A 71 7.65 8.42 11.72
CA TYR A 71 7.78 9.50 10.74
C TYR A 71 9.23 9.65 10.32
N THR A 72 9.47 9.81 9.02
CA THR A 72 10.81 10.14 8.51
C THR A 72 11.20 11.56 8.93
N LYS A 73 12.47 11.93 8.72
CA LYS A 73 12.95 13.31 8.91
C LYS A 73 12.21 14.33 8.05
N SER A 74 11.64 13.90 6.92
CA SER A 74 10.81 14.73 6.03
C SER A 74 9.33 14.76 6.44
N GLY A 75 8.95 14.13 7.55
CA GLY A 75 7.56 14.07 8.03
C GLY A 75 6.69 13.04 7.33
N LEU A 76 7.25 12.15 6.51
CA LEU A 76 6.48 11.11 5.83
C LEU A 76 6.21 9.95 6.78
N ALA A 77 4.93 9.55 6.91
CA ALA A 77 4.54 8.41 7.73
C ALA A 77 5.03 7.08 7.14
N VAL A 78 5.45 6.16 8.01
CA VAL A 78 5.88 4.80 7.69
C VAL A 78 5.25 3.85 8.70
N ALA A 79 4.53 2.84 8.23
CA ALA A 79 3.97 1.80 9.08
C ALA A 79 4.69 0.48 8.82
N SER A 80 5.06 -0.23 9.88
CA SER A 80 5.61 -1.59 9.79
C SER A 80 4.81 -2.57 10.64
N PHE A 81 4.44 -3.71 10.04
CA PHE A 81 3.72 -4.80 10.70
C PHE A 81 4.02 -6.13 10.02
N SER A 82 3.57 -7.24 10.63
CA SER A 82 3.70 -8.57 10.05
C SER A 82 2.32 -9.14 9.68
N VAL A 83 2.28 -9.92 8.62
CA VAL A 83 1.10 -10.68 8.18
C VAL A 83 1.44 -12.16 8.18
N ALA A 84 0.60 -12.98 8.80
CA ALA A 84 0.71 -14.44 8.77
C ALA A 84 -0.13 -15.02 7.62
N THR A 85 0.46 -15.96 6.89
CA THR A 85 -0.26 -16.86 5.97
C THR A 85 0.00 -18.31 6.36
N ASN A 86 -1.02 -19.16 6.33
CA ASN A 86 -0.93 -20.54 6.77
C ASN A 86 -1.09 -21.49 5.59
N TYR A 87 -0.36 -22.60 5.63
CA TYR A 87 -0.51 -23.70 4.67
C TYR A 87 -0.36 -25.05 5.38
N GLN A 88 -1.14 -26.05 4.96
CA GLN A 88 -1.09 -27.41 5.51
C GLN A 88 -0.18 -28.30 4.68
N ILE A 89 0.81 -28.91 5.33
CA ILE A 89 1.66 -29.95 4.72
C ILE A 89 1.30 -31.30 5.33
N LYS A 90 1.21 -32.33 4.48
CA LYS A 90 1.15 -33.71 4.93
C LYS A 90 2.57 -34.27 5.08
N ASP A 91 2.90 -34.81 6.25
CA ASP A 91 4.19 -35.44 6.49
C ASP A 91 4.25 -36.88 5.93
N GLU A 92 5.45 -37.48 5.98
CA GLU A 92 5.70 -38.84 5.47
C GLU A 92 4.88 -39.92 6.21
N GLN A 93 4.43 -39.63 7.43
CA GLN A 93 3.63 -40.51 8.28
C GLN A 93 2.13 -40.35 8.01
N GLY A 94 1.76 -39.37 7.19
CA GLY A 94 0.40 -39.09 6.76
C GLY A 94 -0.37 -38.11 7.64
N ASN A 95 0.28 -37.46 8.61
CA ASN A 95 -0.34 -36.43 9.45
C ASN A 95 -0.25 -35.05 8.79
N TYR A 96 -1.24 -34.20 9.04
CA TYR A 96 -1.22 -32.80 8.58
C TYR A 96 -0.57 -31.89 9.63
N GLN A 97 0.33 -31.04 9.18
CA GLN A 97 1.01 -30.02 9.98
C GLN A 97 0.73 -28.63 9.40
N ASP A 98 0.29 -27.71 10.25
CA ASP A 98 0.12 -26.30 9.88
C ASP A 98 1.47 -25.60 9.89
N GLN A 99 1.82 -24.95 8.77
CA GLN A 99 2.99 -24.09 8.67
C GLN A 99 2.57 -22.65 8.45
N THR A 100 3.17 -21.74 9.21
CA THR A 100 2.89 -20.29 9.16
C THR A 100 4.07 -19.55 8.58
N GLU A 101 3.84 -18.81 7.51
CA GLU A 101 4.81 -17.90 6.91
C GLU A 101 4.53 -16.46 7.39
N TRP A 102 5.59 -15.74 7.75
CA TRP A 102 5.51 -14.38 8.30
C TRP A 102 6.06 -13.35 7.32
N HIS A 103 5.17 -12.49 6.83
CA HIS A 103 5.48 -11.48 5.83
C HIS A 103 5.68 -10.12 6.49
N ASN A 104 6.84 -9.48 6.29
CA ASN A 104 7.10 -8.13 6.77
C ASN A 104 6.51 -7.10 5.81
N ILE A 105 5.52 -6.33 6.25
CA ILE A 105 4.85 -5.31 5.43
C ILE A 105 5.34 -3.92 5.84
N VAL A 106 5.62 -3.09 4.84
CA VAL A 106 5.94 -1.67 5.00
C VAL A 106 4.99 -0.83 4.16
N ALA A 107 4.22 0.04 4.81
CA ALA A 107 3.37 1.02 4.15
C ALA A 107 3.95 2.43 4.31
N TRP A 108 3.69 3.31 3.34
CA TRP A 108 4.20 4.68 3.30
C TRP A 108 3.07 5.71 3.18
N GLY A 109 3.32 6.91 3.68
CA GLY A 109 2.43 8.07 3.55
C GLY A 109 1.02 7.78 4.05
N LYS A 110 0.01 8.11 3.24
CA LYS A 110 -1.40 7.91 3.58
C LYS A 110 -1.74 6.45 3.92
N SER A 111 -1.13 5.49 3.22
CA SER A 111 -1.36 4.07 3.52
C SER A 111 -0.83 3.70 4.90
N ALA A 112 0.29 4.29 5.32
CA ALA A 112 0.82 4.10 6.68
C ALA A 112 -0.15 4.64 7.74
N GLU A 113 -0.68 5.85 7.53
CA GLU A 113 -1.64 6.48 8.44
C GLU A 113 -2.93 5.65 8.57
N ILE A 114 -3.47 5.17 7.44
CA ILE A 114 -4.63 4.28 7.41
C ILE A 114 -4.34 3.00 8.20
N CYS A 115 -3.19 2.37 7.97
CA CYS A 115 -2.80 1.17 8.72
C CYS A 115 -2.77 1.44 10.22
N GLY A 116 -2.09 2.50 10.66
CA GLY A 116 -1.97 2.83 12.09
C GLY A 116 -3.30 3.18 12.76
N GLN A 117 -4.21 3.81 12.03
CA GLN A 117 -5.50 4.22 12.55
C GLN A 117 -6.50 3.06 12.66
N TRP A 118 -6.53 2.17 11.67
CA TRP A 118 -7.63 1.21 11.51
C TRP A 118 -7.22 -0.24 11.77
N LEU A 119 -5.95 -0.59 11.53
CA LEU A 119 -5.53 -1.97 11.67
C LEU A 119 -5.15 -2.33 13.10
N LYS A 120 -5.52 -3.55 13.48
CA LYS A 120 -5.19 -4.17 14.77
C LYS A 120 -4.70 -5.60 14.60
N LYS A 121 -3.90 -6.08 15.55
CA LYS A 121 -3.47 -7.48 15.64
C LYS A 121 -4.66 -8.41 15.45
N GLY A 122 -4.45 -9.46 14.66
CA GLY A 122 -5.45 -10.49 14.37
C GLY A 122 -6.45 -10.12 13.28
N GLN A 123 -6.52 -8.85 12.84
CA GLN A 123 -7.39 -8.51 11.71
C GLN A 123 -6.89 -9.16 10.42
N GLN A 124 -7.84 -9.63 9.62
CA GLN A 124 -7.57 -10.18 8.30
C GLN A 124 -7.50 -9.05 7.27
N ILE A 125 -6.49 -9.09 6.40
CA ILE A 125 -6.33 -8.10 5.33
C ILE A 125 -5.92 -8.78 4.03
N TYR A 126 -6.33 -8.17 2.92
CA TYR A 126 -5.68 -8.32 1.62
C TYR A 126 -4.58 -7.27 1.50
N VAL A 127 -3.44 -7.63 0.90
CA VAL A 127 -2.30 -6.75 0.63
C VAL A 127 -1.86 -6.91 -0.81
N ASP A 128 -1.72 -5.80 -1.53
CA ASP A 128 -1.00 -5.70 -2.81
C ASP A 128 0.28 -4.88 -2.60
N GLY A 129 1.40 -5.36 -3.14
CA GLY A 129 2.68 -4.69 -3.01
C GLY A 129 3.75 -5.24 -3.93
N ARG A 130 5.00 -5.02 -3.55
CA ARG A 130 6.19 -5.52 -4.25
C ARG A 130 7.25 -5.94 -3.24
N LEU A 131 8.10 -6.90 -3.61
CA LEU A 131 9.27 -7.24 -2.82
C LEU A 131 10.33 -6.14 -2.93
N GLN A 132 10.91 -5.76 -1.80
CA GLN A 132 12.08 -4.91 -1.73
C GLN A 132 13.05 -5.47 -0.69
N THR A 133 14.26 -5.81 -1.13
CA THR A 133 15.34 -6.17 -0.22
C THR A 133 16.19 -4.94 0.05
N ARG A 134 16.32 -4.56 1.31
CA ARG A 134 17.25 -3.52 1.76
C ARG A 134 18.46 -4.14 2.43
N THR A 135 19.57 -3.43 2.30
CA THR A 135 20.86 -3.82 2.88
C THR A 135 21.32 -2.72 3.82
N TRP A 136 21.85 -3.10 4.98
CA TRP A 136 22.49 -2.17 5.90
C TRP A 136 23.66 -2.87 6.61
N ASP A 137 24.69 -2.10 6.95
CA ASP A 137 25.80 -2.58 7.76
C ASP A 137 25.49 -2.27 9.23
N ASP A 138 25.82 -3.18 10.13
CA ASP A 138 25.75 -2.92 11.57
C ASP A 138 27.02 -2.22 12.08
N ASN A 139 27.04 -1.90 13.38
CA ASN A 139 28.18 -1.24 14.02
C ASN A 139 29.48 -2.07 14.00
N THR A 140 29.39 -3.37 13.67
CA THR A 140 30.54 -4.28 13.55
C THR A 140 31.02 -4.45 12.11
N GLY A 141 30.35 -3.79 11.15
CA GLY A 141 30.65 -3.87 9.72
C GLY A 141 30.05 -5.11 9.02
N VAL A 142 29.17 -5.86 9.69
CA VAL A 142 28.49 -7.01 9.08
C VAL A 142 27.30 -6.51 8.26
N LYS A 143 27.25 -6.96 7.00
CA LYS A 143 26.18 -6.63 6.06
C LYS A 143 24.94 -7.49 6.32
N HIS A 144 23.81 -6.84 6.59
CA HIS A 144 22.51 -7.46 6.78
C HIS A 144 21.60 -7.22 5.58
N TYR A 145 20.71 -8.18 5.32
CA TYR A 145 19.69 -8.09 4.29
C TYR A 145 18.32 -8.30 4.91
N LYS A 146 17.34 -7.52 4.48
CA LYS A 146 15.93 -7.74 4.84
C LYS A 146 15.07 -7.57 3.63
N THR A 147 14.32 -8.62 3.31
CA THR A 147 13.27 -8.58 2.30
C THR A 147 11.96 -8.18 2.98
N GLU A 148 11.33 -7.15 2.46
CA GLU A 148 10.07 -6.58 2.93
C GLU A 148 9.11 -6.46 1.75
N ILE A 149 7.81 -6.47 2.03
CA ILE A 149 6.77 -6.16 1.05
C ILE A 149 6.43 -4.69 1.23
N VAL A 150 6.78 -3.88 0.23
CA VAL A 150 6.34 -2.49 0.18
C VAL A 150 4.93 -2.48 -0.38
N MET A 151 3.98 -2.13 0.48
CA MET A 151 2.56 -2.15 0.19
C MET A 151 2.18 -0.97 -0.69
N ASN A 152 1.41 -1.26 -1.74
CA ASN A 152 0.76 -0.26 -2.58
C ASN A 152 -0.69 -0.04 -2.11
N GLU A 153 -1.41 -1.14 -1.89
CA GLU A 153 -2.83 -1.14 -1.53
C GLU A 153 -3.14 -2.25 -0.51
N MET A 154 -4.20 -2.05 0.27
CA MET A 154 -4.75 -3.09 1.14
C MET A 154 -6.28 -3.03 1.15
N ILE A 155 -6.91 -4.10 1.60
CA ILE A 155 -8.34 -4.15 1.90
C ILE A 155 -8.49 -4.84 3.25
N MET A 156 -9.23 -4.24 4.18
CA MET A 156 -9.62 -4.89 5.43
C MET A 156 -10.69 -5.94 5.15
N LEU A 157 -10.48 -7.15 5.65
CA LEU A 157 -11.40 -8.27 5.50
C LEU A 157 -12.00 -8.58 6.89
N GLY A 158 -13.30 -8.86 6.94
CA GLY A 158 -13.98 -9.19 8.21
C GLY A 158 -14.61 -8.01 8.95
N GLY A 159 -15.04 -6.96 8.22
CA GLY A 159 -15.78 -5.83 8.77
C GLY A 159 -17.22 -6.18 9.19
N LYS A 160 -17.40 -6.94 10.27
CA LYS A 160 -18.60 -6.83 11.10
C LYS A 160 -18.20 -6.10 12.37
N ARG A 161 -18.51 -4.81 12.41
CA ARG A 161 -18.66 -4.08 13.68
C ARG A 161 -19.88 -4.71 14.38
N ASP A 162 -19.68 -5.82 15.06
CA ASP A 162 -20.55 -6.18 16.18
C ASP A 162 -20.07 -5.25 17.31
N GLY A 163 -20.74 -4.12 17.56
CA GLY A 163 -22.11 -4.14 18.06
C GLY A 163 -21.96 -4.48 19.54
N GLY A 164 -21.95 -3.44 20.38
CA GLY A 164 -21.66 -3.57 21.80
C GLY A 164 -22.40 -4.75 22.43
N ASN A 165 -21.70 -5.43 23.35
CA ASN A 165 -22.25 -6.42 24.26
C ASN A 165 -23.28 -5.75 25.19
N GLY A 166 -24.41 -5.33 24.63
CA GLY A 166 -25.64 -5.00 25.32
C GLY A 166 -26.37 -6.30 25.53
N ASN A 167 -26.14 -6.88 26.71
CA ASN A 167 -26.93 -7.98 27.24
C ASN A 167 -28.43 -7.62 27.10
N PRO A 168 -29.25 -8.34 26.32
CA PRO A 168 -30.69 -8.14 26.40
C PRO A 168 -31.15 -8.58 27.80
N PRO A 169 -31.99 -7.83 28.52
CA PRO A 169 -32.58 -8.34 29.75
C PRO A 169 -33.42 -9.56 29.39
N SER A 170 -33.09 -10.72 29.97
CA SER A 170 -33.98 -11.86 29.98
C SER A 170 -35.23 -11.50 30.78
N GLU A 171 -36.27 -11.05 30.11
CA GLU A 171 -37.63 -11.08 30.67
C GLU A 171 -38.06 -12.54 30.76
N SER A 172 -37.96 -13.08 31.98
CA SER A 172 -38.66 -14.29 32.40
C SER A 172 -40.16 -14.05 32.33
N GLN A 173 -40.79 -14.44 31.21
CA GLN A 173 -42.25 -14.58 31.13
C GLN A 173 -42.63 -15.99 31.58
N SER A 174 -43.25 -16.06 32.76
CA SER A 174 -43.96 -17.24 33.24
C SER A 174 -45.08 -17.60 32.26
N ILE A 175 -45.00 -18.79 31.68
CA ILE A 175 -46.14 -19.42 31.01
C ILE A 175 -47.15 -19.79 32.10
N GLN A 176 -48.22 -19.01 32.21
CA GLN A 176 -49.45 -19.45 32.86
C GLN A 176 -50.25 -20.28 31.86
N GLN A 177 -50.32 -21.56 32.18
CA GLN A 177 -51.19 -22.57 31.67
C GLN A 177 -52.65 -22.09 31.75
N ASP A 178 -53.31 -21.93 30.60
CA ASP A 178 -54.77 -21.92 30.53
C ASP A 178 -55.25 -22.92 29.47
N SER A 179 -56.20 -23.71 29.92
CA SER A 179 -56.72 -24.92 29.32
C SER A 179 -58.06 -24.62 28.66
N SER A 180 -58.15 -24.77 27.34
CA SER A 180 -59.43 -25.01 26.68
C SER A 180 -59.21 -25.57 25.28
N GLN A 181 -59.19 -26.89 25.19
CA GLN A 181 -59.34 -27.62 23.95
C GLN A 181 -60.84 -27.85 23.71
N PRO A 182 -61.32 -27.70 22.47
CA PRO A 182 -62.28 -28.64 21.94
C PRO A 182 -61.62 -29.45 20.79
N PRO A 183 -61.77 -30.77 20.77
CA PRO A 183 -61.42 -31.56 19.59
C PRO A 183 -62.56 -31.40 18.58
N ASP A 184 -62.28 -31.24 17.29
CA ASP A 184 -63.25 -31.61 16.25
C ASP A 184 -62.56 -31.82 14.89
N ASP A 185 -62.53 -33.09 14.52
CA ASP A 185 -62.77 -33.70 13.22
C ASP A 185 -61.98 -33.29 11.96
N LEU A 186 -61.15 -34.23 11.49
CA LEU A 186 -60.70 -34.34 10.10
C LEU A 186 -61.35 -35.60 9.46
N PRO A 187 -62.11 -35.48 8.35
CA PRO A 187 -62.62 -36.63 7.62
C PRO A 187 -61.53 -37.33 6.79
N PHE A 188 -61.67 -38.66 6.70
CA PHE A 188 -60.80 -39.59 5.97
C PHE A 188 -60.77 -39.36 4.44
#